data_AF-A0A3M1U246-F1
#
_entry.id   AF-A0A3M1U246-F1
#
_cell.length_a   1.000
_cell.length_b   1.000
_cell.length_c   1.000
_cell.angle_alpha   90.00
_cell.angle_beta   90.00
_cell.angle_gamma   90.00
#
_symmetry.space_group_name_H-M   'P 1'
#
loop_
_entity.id
_entity.type
_entity.pdbx_description
1 polymer ?
#
loop_
_entity_poly.entity_id
_entity_poly.type
_entity_poly.pdbx_seq_one_letter_code
_entity_poly.pdbx_strand_id
1 'polypeptide(L)'
;MGLEVYVTHRFQLSAKSENGIQALWRWADIEMEGQIQEGWDVPVTLGKRGELLAAESEFGPDGRRMNVPFFFIYPPDDLGDKKEWTFEFKPEKSTDGPAFSATYKIVGSEAAIGEDATKVNVELKEEGSGGMVVKGVYWVGKDGWVRKFDLSVENWPVPQMGQSIFVKIRGSLKT
;
A
#
# COMPACT_ATOMS: atom_id res chain seq x y z
N MET A 1 -15.62 -11.10 -12.82
CA MET A 1 -14.26 -11.21 -13.40
C MET A 1 -13.46 -10.08 -12.77
N GLY A 2 -12.31 -10.37 -12.16
CA GLY A 2 -11.50 -9.36 -11.48
C GLY A 2 -10.50 -8.72 -12.42
N LEU A 3 -10.20 -7.44 -12.24
CA LEU A 3 -9.12 -6.77 -12.95
C LEU A 3 -7.76 -7.29 -12.44
N GLU A 4 -6.81 -7.55 -13.32
CA GLU A 4 -5.41 -7.80 -12.93
C GLU A 4 -4.55 -6.59 -13.29
N VAL A 5 -3.78 -6.12 -12.32
CA VAL A 5 -2.87 -4.97 -12.45
C VAL A 5 -1.47 -5.41 -12.08
N TYR A 6 -0.52 -5.13 -12.97
CA TYR A 6 0.90 -5.25 -12.69
C TYR A 6 1.49 -3.84 -12.64
N VAL A 7 2.31 -3.56 -11.63
CA VAL A 7 2.91 -2.23 -11.46
C VAL A 7 4.33 -2.34 -10.96
N THR A 8 5.24 -1.65 -11.64
CA THR A 8 6.56 -1.38 -11.08
C THR A 8 6.49 -0.10 -10.27
N HIS A 9 7.13 -0.05 -9.11
CA HIS A 9 6.97 1.09 -8.22
C HIS A 9 8.29 1.66 -7.72
N ARG A 10 8.29 2.95 -7.41
CA ARG A 10 9.47 3.65 -6.89
C ARG A 10 9.05 4.67 -5.83
N PHE A 11 9.77 4.66 -4.71
CA PHE A 11 9.71 5.71 -3.71
C PHE A 11 10.90 6.65 -3.85
N GLN A 12 10.63 7.94 -3.84
CA GLN A 12 11.66 8.97 -3.69
C GLN A 12 11.36 9.79 -2.44
N LEU A 13 12.18 9.64 -1.41
CA LEU A 13 12.07 10.45 -0.19
C LEU A 13 12.49 11.89 -0.49
N SER A 14 11.67 12.86 -0.12
CA SER A 14 11.94 14.28 -0.37
C SER A 14 12.33 15.03 0.90
N ALA A 15 11.62 14.80 2.01
CA ALA A 15 11.92 15.42 3.30
C ALA A 15 11.40 14.59 4.47
N LYS A 16 12.05 14.72 5.63
CA LYS A 16 11.54 14.20 6.92
C LYS A 16 11.25 15.38 7.83
N SER A 17 10.06 15.41 8.42
CA SER A 17 9.64 16.44 9.38
C SER A 17 9.02 15.79 10.62
N GLU A 18 8.67 16.60 11.62
CA GLU A 18 7.93 16.15 12.80
C GLU A 18 6.54 15.59 12.43
N ASN A 19 5.98 16.05 11.31
CA ASN A 19 4.66 15.69 10.82
C ASN A 19 4.65 14.44 9.92
N GLY A 20 5.81 13.81 9.69
CA GLY A 20 5.93 12.60 8.89
C GLY A 20 7.05 12.64 7.84
N ILE A 21 6.95 11.73 6.89
CA ILE A 21 7.89 11.57 5.78
C ILE A 21 7.20 12.04 4.51
N GLN A 22 7.77 13.06 3.87
CA GLN A 22 7.35 13.49 2.54
C GLN A 22 8.06 12.62 1.50
N ALA A 23 7.30 12.09 0.55
CA ALA A 23 7.83 11.28 -0.52
C ALA A 23 7.05 11.51 -1.82
N LEU A 24 7.69 11.19 -2.94
CA LEU A 24 7.02 10.98 -4.21
C LEU A 24 6.87 9.48 -4.42
N TRP A 25 5.62 9.03 -4.55
CA TRP A 25 5.30 7.65 -4.90
C TRP A 25 5.03 7.56 -6.40
N ARG A 26 5.79 6.73 -7.10
CA ARG A 26 5.66 6.57 -8.55
C ARG A 26 5.19 5.17 -8.90
N TRP A 27 4.12 5.11 -9.68
CA TRP A 27 3.74 3.94 -10.45
C TRP A 27 4.38 4.04 -11.83
N ALA A 28 5.16 3.05 -12.19
CA ALA A 28 5.83 2.93 -13.47
C ALA A 28 5.45 1.59 -14.10
N ASP A 29 5.53 1.51 -15.43
CA ASP A 29 5.32 0.25 -16.17
C ASP A 29 4.01 -0.45 -15.74
N ILE A 30 2.94 0.33 -15.65
CA ILE A 30 1.62 -0.17 -15.23
C ILE A 30 1.05 -0.98 -16.39
N GLU A 31 0.68 -2.22 -16.15
CA GLU A 31 -0.05 -3.07 -17.09
C GLU A 31 -1.41 -3.42 -16.51
N MET A 32 -2.46 -3.13 -17.26
CA MET A 32 -3.84 -3.48 -16.94
C MET A 32 -4.45 -4.21 -18.13
N GLU A 33 -4.92 -5.44 -17.91
CA GLU A 33 -5.52 -6.28 -18.97
C GLU A 33 -4.64 -6.43 -20.24
N GLY A 34 -3.31 -6.51 -20.07
CA GLY A 34 -2.36 -6.61 -21.18
C GLY A 34 -2.05 -5.29 -21.88
N GLN A 35 -2.56 -4.16 -21.38
CA GLN A 35 -2.29 -2.83 -21.92
C GLN A 35 -1.41 -2.01 -20.98
N ILE A 36 -0.34 -1.42 -21.53
CA ILE A 36 0.54 -0.50 -20.82
C ILE A 36 -0.19 0.84 -20.62
N GLN A 37 -0.21 1.31 -19.39
CA GLN A 37 -0.76 2.61 -18.99
C GLN A 37 0.36 3.62 -18.74
N GLU A 38 0.02 4.91 -18.82
CA GLU A 38 0.93 5.99 -18.42
C GLU A 38 1.21 5.91 -16.91
N GLY A 39 2.48 6.10 -16.53
CA GLY A 39 2.88 6.08 -15.12
C GLY A 39 2.40 7.32 -14.36
N TRP A 40 2.20 7.19 -13.06
CA TRP A 40 1.67 8.26 -12.21
C TRP A 40 2.64 8.58 -11.09
N ASP A 41 2.84 9.86 -10.84
CA ASP A 41 3.59 10.38 -9.70
C ASP A 41 2.59 10.96 -8.69
N VAL A 42 2.62 10.46 -7.45
CA VAL A 42 1.71 10.84 -6.37
C VAL A 42 2.54 11.36 -5.20
N PRO A 43 2.54 12.67 -4.93
CA PRO A 43 3.11 13.21 -3.70
C PRO A 43 2.34 12.65 -2.50
N VAL A 44 3.08 12.12 -1.52
CA VAL A 44 2.49 11.48 -0.33
C VAL A 44 3.17 11.95 0.94
N THR A 45 2.37 12.00 2.00
CA THR A 45 2.84 12.13 3.38
C THR A 45 2.63 10.82 4.11
N LEU A 46 3.70 10.26 4.67
CA LEU A 46 3.68 9.02 5.42
C LEU A 46 3.89 9.29 6.91
N GLY A 47 3.25 8.48 7.74
CA GLY A 47 3.56 8.46 9.17
C GLY A 47 4.84 7.70 9.47
N LYS A 48 5.17 7.60 10.76
CA LYS A 48 6.46 7.05 11.20
C LYS A 48 6.63 5.57 10.88
N ARG A 49 5.52 4.84 10.70
CA ARG A 49 5.51 3.41 10.40
C ARG A 49 5.19 3.14 8.92
N GLY A 50 5.21 4.16 8.07
CA GLY A 50 4.94 4.02 6.63
C GLY A 50 3.47 4.07 6.25
N GLU A 51 2.56 4.28 7.21
CA GLU A 51 1.14 4.48 6.93
C GLU A 51 0.90 5.73 6.06
N LEU A 52 0.00 5.63 5.08
CA LEU A 52 -0.34 6.76 4.22
C LEU A 52 -1.24 7.75 4.97
N LEU A 53 -0.71 8.92 5.32
CA LEU A 53 -1.48 9.99 5.98
C LEU A 53 -2.19 10.85 4.94
N ALA A 54 -1.50 11.23 3.86
CA ALA A 54 -2.07 12.02 2.78
C ALA A 54 -1.49 11.63 1.42
N ALA A 55 -2.28 11.80 0.36
CA ALA A 55 -1.86 11.71 -1.03
C ALA A 55 -2.43 12.91 -1.78
N GLU A 56 -1.58 13.67 -2.48
CA GLU A 56 -2.04 14.74 -3.34
C GLU A 56 -2.69 14.13 -4.59
N SER A 57 -3.99 14.33 -4.73
CA SER A 57 -4.77 13.78 -5.84
C SER A 57 -5.95 14.69 -6.17
N GLU A 58 -6.23 14.85 -7.45
CA GLU A 58 -7.43 15.54 -7.95
C GLU A 58 -8.73 14.82 -7.53
N PHE A 59 -8.64 13.54 -7.17
CA PHE A 59 -9.78 12.72 -6.73
C PHE A 59 -10.06 12.83 -5.22
N GLY A 60 -9.39 13.75 -4.51
CA GLY A 60 -9.61 13.99 -3.09
C GLY A 60 -9.40 12.72 -2.24
N PRO A 61 -10.26 12.45 -1.24
CA PRO A 61 -10.09 11.31 -0.32
C PRO A 61 -10.05 9.94 -1.01
N ASP A 62 -10.73 9.76 -2.14
CA ASP A 62 -10.72 8.48 -2.85
C ASP A 62 -9.38 8.22 -3.56
N GLY A 63 -8.67 9.29 -3.99
CA GLY A 63 -7.31 9.17 -4.49
C GLY A 63 -6.34 8.65 -3.44
N ARG A 64 -6.49 9.08 -2.17
CA ARG A 64 -5.75 8.51 -1.04
C ARG A 64 -6.13 7.05 -0.81
N ARG A 65 -7.44 6.74 -0.72
CA ARG A 65 -7.90 5.35 -0.48
C ARG A 65 -7.40 4.38 -1.55
N MET A 66 -7.42 4.79 -2.82
CA MET A 66 -6.88 4.00 -3.94
C MET A 66 -5.41 3.61 -3.70
N ASN A 67 -4.64 4.48 -3.02
CA ASN A 67 -3.22 4.28 -2.77
C ASN A 67 -2.89 3.51 -1.47
N VAL A 68 -3.82 3.40 -0.51
CA VAL A 68 -3.57 2.69 0.77
C VAL A 68 -3.01 1.27 0.60
N PRO A 69 -3.47 0.42 -0.35
CA PRO A 69 -2.97 -0.94 -0.50
C PRO A 69 -1.48 -1.04 -0.84
N PHE A 70 -0.83 0.05 -1.24
CA PHE A 70 0.57 0.02 -1.67
C PHE A 70 1.57 0.34 -0.54
N PHE A 71 1.06 0.74 0.63
CA PHE A 71 1.89 1.17 1.75
C PHE A 71 1.93 0.09 2.82
N PHE A 72 3.11 -0.46 3.03
CA PHE A 72 3.39 -1.40 4.09
C PHE A 72 3.56 -0.66 5.43
N ILE A 73 2.82 -1.08 6.45
CA ILE A 73 2.92 -0.51 7.79
C ILE A 73 3.88 -1.35 8.63
N TYR A 74 5.07 -0.80 8.87
CA TYR A 74 6.13 -1.45 9.64
C TYR A 74 5.67 -1.78 11.07
N PRO A 75 6.21 -2.84 11.70
CA PRO A 75 5.92 -3.13 13.10
C PRO A 75 6.32 -1.96 14.02
N PRO A 76 5.80 -1.91 15.26
CA PRO A 76 6.35 -1.00 16.27
C PRO A 76 7.83 -1.30 16.51
N ASP A 77 8.57 -0.33 17.07
CA ASP A 77 10.01 -0.44 17.32
C ASP A 77 10.39 -1.68 18.16
N ASP A 78 9.48 -2.14 19.02
CA ASP A 78 9.62 -3.38 19.79
C ASP A 78 8.46 -4.34 19.49
N LEU A 79 8.76 -5.36 18.67
CA LEU A 79 7.88 -6.49 18.41
C LEU A 79 8.20 -7.70 19.30
N GLY A 80 9.33 -7.68 20.01
CA GLY A 80 9.92 -8.85 20.68
C GLY A 80 10.00 -10.06 19.74
N ASP A 81 9.64 -11.23 20.26
CA ASP A 81 9.57 -12.49 19.49
C ASP A 81 8.25 -12.67 18.71
N LYS A 82 7.37 -11.66 18.70
CA LYS A 82 6.07 -11.78 18.03
C LYS A 82 6.30 -11.79 16.52
N LYS A 83 5.51 -12.62 15.83
CA LYS A 83 5.49 -12.70 14.35
C LYS A 83 4.28 -11.99 13.75
N GLU A 84 3.56 -11.23 14.55
CA GLU A 84 2.30 -10.61 14.15
C GLU A 84 2.14 -9.25 14.82
N TRP A 85 1.66 -8.26 14.08
CA TRP A 85 1.27 -6.95 14.61
C TRP A 85 0.01 -6.43 13.93
N THR A 86 -0.67 -5.53 14.64
CA THR A 86 -1.83 -4.82 14.12
C THR A 86 -1.54 -3.32 14.04
N PHE A 87 -2.33 -2.64 13.22
CA PHE A 87 -2.38 -1.20 13.11
C PHE A 87 -3.83 -0.75 13.00
N GLU A 88 -4.18 0.32 13.70
CA GLU A 88 -5.48 0.99 13.58
C GLU A 88 -5.24 2.40 13.06
N PHE A 89 -5.86 2.73 11.93
CA PHE A 89 -5.95 4.09 11.44
C PHE A 89 -7.24 4.73 11.94
N LYS A 90 -7.12 5.85 12.65
CA LYS A 90 -8.25 6.66 13.10
C LYS A 90 -8.11 8.05 12.45
N PRO A 91 -8.98 8.41 11.50
CA PRO A 91 -8.90 9.72 10.85
C PRO A 91 -9.23 10.82 11.88
N GLU A 92 -8.48 11.91 11.85
CA GLU A 92 -8.79 13.10 12.66
C GLU A 92 -9.85 13.96 11.96
N LYS A 93 -9.89 13.92 10.63
CA LYS A 93 -10.83 14.62 9.76
C LYS A 93 -11.42 13.66 8.73
N SER A 94 -12.65 13.91 8.29
CA SER A 94 -13.29 13.09 7.25
C SER A 94 -12.52 13.10 5.92
N THR A 95 -11.77 14.16 5.64
CA THR A 95 -10.88 14.27 4.48
C THR A 95 -9.72 13.28 4.51
N ASP A 96 -9.40 12.74 5.68
CA ASP A 96 -8.32 11.79 5.86
C ASP A 96 -8.75 10.37 5.44
N GLY A 97 -9.99 10.18 5.00
CA GLY A 97 -10.56 8.91 4.56
C GLY A 97 -11.11 8.05 5.71
N PRO A 98 -11.58 6.82 5.41
CA PRO A 98 -12.18 5.95 6.40
C PRO A 98 -11.16 5.43 7.42
N ALA A 99 -11.64 5.14 8.63
CA ALA A 99 -10.90 4.33 9.58
C ALA A 99 -10.66 2.92 9.01
N PHE A 100 -9.54 2.31 9.38
CA PHE A 100 -9.24 0.93 9.00
C PHE A 100 -8.37 0.23 10.04
N SER A 101 -8.43 -1.11 10.04
CA SER A 101 -7.47 -1.94 10.75
C SER A 101 -6.67 -2.77 9.76
N ALA A 102 -5.42 -3.05 10.09
CA ALA A 102 -4.55 -3.92 9.31
C ALA A 102 -3.78 -4.87 10.23
N THR A 103 -3.82 -6.16 9.91
CA THR A 103 -3.07 -7.22 10.59
C THR A 103 -1.98 -7.72 9.66
N TYR A 104 -0.76 -7.81 10.18
CA TYR A 104 0.42 -8.24 9.46
C TYR A 104 1.04 -9.44 10.17
N LYS A 105 1.44 -10.46 9.41
CA LYS A 105 2.02 -11.68 9.96
C LYS A 105 3.22 -12.15 9.16
N ILE A 106 4.36 -12.30 9.82
CA ILE A 106 5.55 -12.92 9.24
C ILE A 106 5.27 -14.40 9.03
N VAL A 107 5.32 -14.83 7.77
CA VAL A 107 5.05 -16.23 7.38
C VAL A 107 6.29 -16.97 6.89
N GLY A 108 7.41 -16.27 6.70
CA GLY A 108 8.69 -16.88 6.35
C GLY A 108 9.62 -15.93 5.64
N SER A 109 10.53 -16.48 4.86
CA SER A 109 11.45 -15.76 3.98
C SER A 109 11.45 -16.40 2.60
N GLU A 110 11.58 -15.59 1.56
CA GLU A 110 11.58 -16.01 0.16
C GLU A 110 12.37 -14.98 -0.66
N ALA A 111 13.06 -15.42 -1.72
CA ALA A 111 13.78 -14.52 -2.61
C ALA A 111 12.80 -13.60 -3.39
N ALA A 112 13.08 -12.30 -3.42
CA ALA A 112 12.37 -11.31 -4.21
C ALA A 112 13.37 -10.36 -4.88
N ILE A 113 13.29 -10.23 -6.21
CA ILE A 113 14.25 -9.44 -7.01
C ILE A 113 15.70 -9.88 -6.74
N GLY A 114 15.94 -11.19 -6.66
CA GLY A 114 17.29 -11.76 -6.48
C GLY A 114 17.86 -11.65 -5.06
N GLU A 115 17.11 -11.10 -4.10
CA GLU A 115 17.54 -10.94 -2.70
C GLU A 115 16.63 -11.68 -1.72
N ASP A 116 17.16 -12.15 -0.59
CA ASP A 116 16.35 -12.68 0.50
C ASP A 116 15.42 -11.59 1.06
N ALA A 117 14.12 -11.88 1.11
CA ALA A 117 13.12 -11.00 1.69
C ALA A 117 12.26 -11.72 2.74
N THR A 118 11.81 -10.98 3.74
CA THR A 118 10.83 -11.43 4.73
C THR A 118 9.44 -11.39 4.10
N LYS A 119 8.74 -12.53 4.14
CA LYS A 119 7.39 -12.68 3.61
C LYS A 119 6.37 -12.35 4.69
N VAL A 120 5.54 -11.35 4.45
CA VAL A 120 4.56 -10.83 5.42
C VAL A 120 3.16 -10.88 4.81
N ASN A 121 2.28 -11.70 5.36
CA ASN A 121 0.86 -11.67 5.02
C ASN A 121 0.21 -10.42 5.59
N VAL A 122 -0.71 -9.82 4.84
CA VAL A 122 -1.52 -8.68 5.27
C VAL A 122 -3.01 -9.00 5.13
N GLU A 123 -3.79 -8.52 6.09
CA GLU A 123 -5.24 -8.34 5.97
C GLU A 123 -5.59 -6.94 6.48
N LEU A 124 -6.07 -6.07 5.59
CA LEU A 124 -6.56 -4.73 5.89
C LEU A 124 -8.05 -4.67 5.64
N LYS A 125 -8.79 -3.99 6.52
CA LYS A 125 -10.22 -3.75 6.40
C LYS A 125 -10.57 -2.33 6.82
N GLU A 126 -11.14 -1.57 5.89
CA GLU A 126 -11.79 -0.30 6.21
C GLU A 126 -13.13 -0.51 6.91
N GLU A 127 -13.49 0.44 7.77
CA GLU A 127 -14.78 0.46 8.45
C GLU A 127 -15.91 0.95 7.50
N GLY A 128 -17.14 0.50 7.79
CA GLY A 128 -18.34 0.92 7.06
C GLY A 128 -18.82 -0.07 5.98
N SER A 129 -20.05 0.16 5.49
CA SER A 129 -20.62 -0.62 4.39
C SER A 129 -19.89 -0.27 3.09
N GLY A 130 -19.34 -1.27 2.40
CA GLY A 130 -18.52 -1.06 1.20
C GLY A 130 -17.08 -0.62 1.48
N GLY A 131 -16.59 -0.80 2.72
CA GLY A 131 -15.17 -0.61 3.04
C GLY A 131 -14.27 -1.51 2.19
N MET A 132 -13.10 -0.99 1.83
CA MET A 132 -12.07 -1.72 1.12
C MET A 132 -11.50 -2.83 1.99
N VAL A 133 -11.27 -3.99 1.39
CA VAL A 133 -10.57 -5.12 2.03
C VAL A 133 -9.35 -5.47 1.20
N VAL A 134 -8.18 -5.51 1.82
CA VAL A 134 -6.93 -5.93 1.18
C VAL A 134 -6.47 -7.23 1.83
N LYS A 135 -6.17 -8.23 1.03
CA LYS A 135 -5.53 -9.47 1.48
C LYS A 135 -4.38 -9.80 0.58
N GLY A 136 -3.25 -10.20 1.13
CA GLY A 136 -2.13 -10.61 0.30
C GLY A 136 -0.83 -10.69 1.03
N VAL A 137 0.26 -10.46 0.30
CA VAL A 137 1.62 -10.67 0.79
C VAL A 137 2.53 -9.55 0.32
N TYR A 138 3.38 -9.10 1.24
CA TYR A 138 4.55 -8.28 0.95
C TYR A 138 5.83 -9.09 1.13
N TRP A 139 6.84 -8.80 0.30
CA TRP A 139 8.21 -9.27 0.46
C TRP A 139 9.07 -8.07 0.82
N VAL A 140 9.54 -8.03 2.07
CA VAL A 140 10.28 -6.90 2.64
C VAL A 140 11.76 -7.26 2.76
N GLY A 141 12.62 -6.48 2.09
CA GLY A 141 14.07 -6.66 2.13
C GLY A 141 14.67 -6.41 3.51
N LYS A 142 15.92 -6.82 3.72
CA LYS A 142 16.66 -6.59 4.99
C LYS A 142 16.87 -5.10 5.29
N ASP A 143 16.83 -4.25 4.27
CA ASP A 143 16.88 -2.80 4.36
C ASP A 143 15.53 -2.16 4.70
N GLY A 144 14.49 -2.97 4.91
CA GLY A 144 13.14 -2.55 5.22
C GLY A 144 12.30 -2.23 3.98
N TRP A 145 12.83 -2.17 2.77
CA TRP A 145 12.03 -1.80 1.60
C TRP A 145 11.18 -2.97 1.09
N VAL A 146 9.93 -2.67 0.71
CA VAL A 146 9.09 -3.63 -0.02
C VAL A 146 9.69 -3.88 -1.39
N ARG A 147 10.14 -5.11 -1.64
CA ARG A 147 10.68 -5.58 -2.92
C ARG A 147 9.56 -5.99 -3.87
N LYS A 148 8.54 -6.66 -3.36
CA LYS A 148 7.42 -7.18 -4.13
C LYS A 148 6.16 -7.21 -3.29
N PHE A 149 5.00 -7.13 -3.92
CA PHE A 149 3.73 -7.49 -3.30
C PHE A 149 2.80 -8.23 -4.28
N ASP A 150 1.88 -9.02 -3.71
CA ASP A 150 0.76 -9.67 -4.41
C ASP A 150 -0.47 -9.53 -3.52
N LEU A 151 -1.41 -8.69 -3.95
CA LEU A 151 -2.55 -8.23 -3.16
C LEU A 151 -3.84 -8.48 -3.94
N SER A 152 -4.86 -8.94 -3.23
CA SER A 152 -6.26 -8.94 -3.68
C SER A 152 -6.98 -7.83 -2.93
N VAL A 153 -7.60 -6.91 -3.67
CA VAL A 153 -8.32 -5.78 -3.12
C VAL A 153 -9.79 -5.86 -3.53
N GLU A 154 -10.67 -5.99 -2.54
CA GLU A 154 -12.11 -5.89 -2.70
C GLU A 154 -12.57 -4.47 -2.40
N ASN A 155 -13.59 -4.01 -3.13
CA ASN A 155 -14.11 -2.65 -3.07
C ASN A 155 -13.04 -1.55 -3.30
N TRP A 156 -12.04 -1.81 -4.14
CA TRP A 156 -11.00 -0.84 -4.48
C TRP A 156 -11.63 0.36 -5.18
N PRO A 157 -11.53 1.59 -4.64
CA PRO A 157 -12.16 2.76 -5.25
C PRO A 157 -11.39 3.16 -6.50
N VAL A 158 -12.09 3.22 -7.64
CA VAL A 158 -11.54 3.74 -8.91
C VAL A 158 -12.29 5.02 -9.26
N PRO A 159 -11.79 6.20 -8.82
CA PRO A 159 -12.48 7.48 -8.95
C PRO A 159 -12.93 7.78 -10.39
N GLN A 160 -12.10 7.46 -11.37
CA GLN A 160 -12.36 7.69 -12.80
C GLN A 160 -13.56 6.89 -13.32
N MET A 161 -13.87 5.76 -12.69
CA MET A 161 -15.02 4.92 -13.03
C MET A 161 -16.24 5.21 -12.17
N GLY A 162 -16.11 6.03 -11.12
CA GLY A 162 -17.18 6.32 -10.17
C GLY A 162 -17.71 5.08 -9.43
N GLN A 163 -16.93 4.00 -9.36
CA GLN A 163 -17.32 2.74 -8.74
C GLN A 163 -16.14 2.04 -8.07
N SER A 164 -16.47 1.11 -7.18
CA SER A 164 -15.50 0.21 -6.55
C SER A 164 -15.45 -1.13 -7.28
N ILE A 165 -14.25 -1.69 -7.43
CA ILE A 165 -14.05 -2.96 -8.13
C ILE A 165 -13.28 -3.96 -7.28
N PHE A 166 -13.26 -5.23 -7.72
CA PHE A 166 -12.30 -6.21 -7.26
C PHE A 166 -11.09 -6.23 -8.19
N VAL A 167 -9.89 -6.15 -7.61
CA VAL A 167 -8.63 -6.15 -8.36
C VAL A 167 -7.61 -7.08 -7.69
N LYS A 168 -6.79 -7.75 -8.52
CA LYS A 168 -5.54 -8.37 -8.10
C LYS A 168 -4.39 -7.50 -8.56
N ILE A 169 -3.53 -7.10 -7.63
CA ILE A 169 -2.43 -6.19 -7.86
C ILE A 169 -1.13 -6.91 -7.54
N ARG A 170 -0.24 -6.98 -8.52
CA ARG A 170 1.14 -7.45 -8.34
C ARG A 170 2.07 -6.30 -8.59
N GLY A 171 3.06 -6.12 -7.72
CA GLY A 171 4.05 -5.10 -7.95
C GLY A 171 5.43 -5.45 -7.47
N SER A 172 6.41 -4.73 -8.02
CA SER A 172 7.82 -4.89 -7.71
C SER A 172 8.53 -3.54 -7.67
N LEU A 173 9.50 -3.42 -6.76
CA LEU A 173 10.36 -2.25 -6.66
C LEU A 173 11.24 -2.12 -7.90
N LYS A 174 11.27 -0.93 -8.51
CA LYS A 174 12.24 -0.62 -9.56
C LYS A 174 13.60 -0.33 -8.91
N THR A 175 14.54 -1.25 -9.05
CA THR A 175 15.95 -1.04 -8.66
C THR A 175 16.65 -0.05 -9.59
#